data_AF-A0A6A6FHL6-F1
#
_entry.id   AF-A0A6A6FHL6-F1
#
_cell.length_a   1.000
_cell.length_b   1.000
_cell.length_c   1.000
_cell.angle_alpha   90.00
_cell.angle_beta   90.00
_cell.angle_gamma   90.00
#
_symmetry.space_group_name_H-M   'P 1'
#
loop_
_entity.id
_entity.type
_entity.pdbx_description
1 polymer ?
#
loop_
_entity_poly.entity_id
_entity_poly.type
_entity_poly.pdbx_seq_one_letter_code
_entity_poly.pdbx_strand_id
1 'polypeptide(L)'
;LEEEAAKNKPTPDSLKAPIRFKDAVGRKFSFPWAICKTWKGMETLIKQAFLHVDVIGDHVHQGHYDLTGPDGEIILPQIWDSMIQPDWEVTMHLWPMEEEKKPPKEDPPGSPDPMIMVPPPPPGMGMP
;
A
#
# COMPACT_ATOMS: atom_id res chain seq x y z
N LEU A 1 -6.07 -41.36 9.51
CA LEU A 1 -5.07 -41.60 8.44
C LEU A 1 -5.74 -41.76 7.05
N GLU A 2 -6.98 -42.24 6.95
CA GLU A 2 -7.66 -42.41 5.65
C GLU A 2 -8.30 -41.14 5.04
N GLU A 3 -8.51 -40.08 5.83
CA GLU A 3 -9.01 -38.79 5.30
C GLU A 3 -7.95 -37.94 4.59
N GLU A 4 -6.65 -38.27 4.73
CA GLU A 4 -5.57 -37.50 4.11
C GLU A 4 -5.33 -37.86 2.64
N ALA A 5 -5.80 -39.04 2.20
CA ALA A 5 -5.58 -39.54 0.84
C ALA A 5 -6.64 -39.07 -0.19
N ALA A 6 -7.78 -38.55 0.26
CA ALA A 6 -8.83 -38.06 -0.64
C ALA A 6 -8.52 -36.69 -1.27
N LYS A 7 -7.51 -35.96 -0.77
CA LYS A 7 -7.13 -34.62 -1.25
C LYS A 7 -6.35 -34.59 -2.56
N ASN A 8 -5.90 -35.74 -3.09
CA ASN A 8 -5.05 -35.79 -4.30
C ASN A 8 -5.80 -36.17 -5.58
N LYS A 9 -7.14 -36.22 -5.57
CA LYS A 9 -7.89 -36.29 -6.83
C LYS A 9 -7.89 -34.89 -7.44
N PRO A 10 -7.48 -34.72 -8.71
CA PRO A 10 -7.57 -33.42 -9.38
C PRO A 10 -9.04 -33.01 -9.40
N THR A 11 -9.37 -31.99 -8.61
CA THR A 11 -10.69 -31.36 -8.67
C THR A 11 -10.76 -30.55 -9.96
N PRO A 12 -11.96 -30.28 -10.52
CA PRO A 12 -12.07 -29.39 -11.68
C PRO A 12 -11.44 -28.01 -11.45
N ASP A 13 -11.35 -27.56 -10.19
CA ASP A 13 -10.65 -26.33 -9.81
C ASP A 13 -9.13 -26.46 -9.78
N SER A 14 -8.57 -27.66 -9.60
CA SER A 14 -7.13 -27.92 -9.67
C SER A 14 -6.58 -27.84 -11.10
N LEU A 15 -7.44 -27.93 -12.10
CA LEU A 15 -7.09 -27.81 -13.52
C LEU A 15 -7.15 -26.37 -14.05
N LYS A 16 -7.72 -25.44 -13.27
CA LYS A 16 -7.83 -24.04 -13.67
C LYS A 16 -6.50 -23.32 -13.49
N ALA A 17 -6.27 -22.32 -14.33
CA ALA A 17 -5.08 -21.50 -14.29
C ALA A 17 -4.94 -20.77 -12.93
N PRO A 18 -3.72 -20.65 -12.39
CA PRO A 18 -3.47 -19.94 -11.14
C PRO A 18 -3.75 -18.43 -11.28
N ILE A 19 -3.92 -17.75 -10.14
CA ILE A 19 -3.92 -16.28 -10.09
C ILE A 19 -2.49 -15.78 -10.05
N ARG A 20 -2.19 -14.78 -10.87
CA ARG A 20 -0.91 -14.07 -10.87
C ARG A 20 -1.05 -12.89 -9.91
N PHE A 21 -0.47 -13.01 -8.73
CA PHE A 21 -0.56 -11.98 -7.71
C PHE A 21 0.72 -11.16 -7.66
N LYS A 22 0.59 -9.83 -7.78
CA LYS A 22 1.68 -8.88 -7.55
C LYS A 22 1.42 -8.16 -6.24
N ASP A 23 2.37 -8.24 -5.32
CA ASP A 23 2.23 -7.58 -4.03
C ASP A 23 2.67 -6.10 -4.10
N ALA A 24 2.45 -5.36 -3.00
CA ALA A 24 2.74 -3.92 -2.93
C ALA A 24 4.25 -3.59 -3.00
N VAL A 25 5.14 -4.56 -2.80
CA VAL A 25 6.60 -4.39 -2.96
C VAL A 25 7.11 -4.90 -4.31
N GLY A 26 6.19 -5.32 -5.20
CA GLY A 26 6.50 -5.75 -6.56
C GLY A 26 6.91 -7.21 -6.70
N ARG A 27 6.83 -8.02 -5.63
CA ARG A 27 7.05 -9.48 -5.73
C ARG A 27 5.87 -10.11 -6.45
N LYS A 28 6.17 -11.10 -7.29
CA LYS A 28 5.17 -11.84 -8.07
C LYS A 28 5.00 -13.25 -7.50
N PHE A 29 3.76 -13.63 -7.26
CA PHE A 29 3.36 -14.94 -6.77
C PHE A 29 2.39 -15.58 -7.76
N SER A 30 2.37 -16.90 -7.79
CA SER A 30 1.39 -17.68 -8.55
C SER A 30 0.60 -18.51 -7.56
N PHE A 31 -0.65 -18.12 -7.32
CA PHE A 31 -1.51 -18.77 -6.33
C PHE A 31 -2.45 -19.80 -6.99
N PRO A 32 -2.53 -21.03 -6.45
CA PRO A 32 -3.42 -22.05 -7.01
C PRO A 32 -4.89 -21.62 -6.92
N TRP A 33 -5.60 -21.69 -8.06
CA TRP A 33 -7.02 -21.30 -8.15
C TRP A 33 -7.90 -21.96 -7.08
N ALA A 34 -7.67 -23.24 -6.80
CA ALA A 34 -8.43 -24.00 -5.81
C ALA A 34 -8.44 -23.35 -4.40
N ILE A 35 -7.44 -22.51 -4.09
CA ILE A 35 -7.30 -21.80 -2.82
C ILE A 35 -7.77 -20.35 -2.95
N CYS A 36 -7.25 -19.62 -3.94
CA CYS A 36 -7.48 -18.17 -4.07
C CYS A 36 -8.84 -17.81 -4.68
N LYS A 37 -9.65 -18.78 -5.15
CA LYS A 37 -11.04 -18.55 -5.57
C LYS A 37 -11.97 -18.04 -4.46
N THR A 38 -11.52 -18.09 -3.20
CA THR A 38 -12.24 -17.52 -2.05
C THR A 38 -11.42 -16.41 -1.42
N TRP A 39 -12.07 -15.38 -0.89
CA TRP A 39 -11.41 -14.28 -0.18
C TRP A 39 -10.58 -14.81 0.99
N LYS A 40 -11.16 -15.71 1.78
CA LYS A 40 -10.48 -16.32 2.93
C LYS A 40 -9.17 -17.02 2.53
N GLY A 41 -9.17 -17.75 1.41
CA GLY A 41 -7.99 -18.41 0.89
C GLY A 41 -6.95 -17.42 0.38
N MET A 42 -7.39 -16.42 -0.39
CA MET A 42 -6.53 -15.34 -0.87
C MET A 42 -5.89 -14.55 0.28
N GLU A 43 -6.68 -14.12 1.26
CA GLU A 43 -6.25 -13.36 2.43
C GLU A 43 -5.21 -14.14 3.25
N THR A 44 -5.41 -15.45 3.41
CA THR A 44 -4.44 -16.32 4.10
C THR A 44 -3.10 -16.34 3.35
N LEU A 45 -3.13 -16.48 2.02
CA LEU A 45 -1.93 -16.47 1.19
C LEU A 45 -1.21 -15.12 1.23
N ILE A 46 -1.96 -14.00 1.22
CA ILE A 46 -1.42 -12.65 1.38
C ILE A 46 -0.73 -12.54 2.73
N LYS A 47 -1.41 -12.86 3.84
CA LYS A 47 -0.81 -12.82 5.20
C LYS A 47 0.46 -13.65 5.27
N GLN A 48 0.45 -14.86 4.72
CA GLN A 48 1.64 -15.73 4.65
C GLN A 48 2.79 -15.11 3.85
N ALA A 49 2.52 -14.46 2.72
CA ALA A 49 3.54 -13.79 1.90
C ALA A 49 4.21 -12.61 2.62
N PHE A 50 3.57 -12.06 3.66
CA PHE A 50 4.04 -10.91 4.43
C PHE A 50 4.55 -11.25 5.83
N LEU A 51 4.59 -12.53 6.24
CA LEU A 51 5.08 -12.96 7.57
C LEU A 51 6.52 -12.51 7.87
N HIS A 52 7.37 -12.36 6.85
CA HIS A 52 8.81 -12.04 7.00
C HIS A 52 9.19 -10.67 6.42
N VAL A 53 8.23 -9.81 6.12
CA VAL A 53 8.51 -8.49 5.52
C VAL A 53 8.40 -7.42 6.60
N ASP A 54 9.55 -7.04 7.16
CA ASP A 54 9.65 -5.93 8.12
C ASP A 54 9.15 -4.62 7.48
N VAL A 55 8.50 -3.77 8.30
CA VAL A 55 7.86 -2.47 7.99
C VAL A 55 6.39 -2.52 7.58
N ILE A 56 5.99 -3.37 6.63
CA ILE A 56 4.60 -3.36 6.09
C ILE A 56 3.75 -4.55 6.54
N GLY A 57 4.35 -5.57 7.16
CA GLY A 57 3.66 -6.77 7.64
C GLY A 57 2.45 -6.46 8.53
N ASP A 58 2.60 -5.59 9.53
CA ASP A 58 1.48 -5.20 10.43
C ASP A 58 0.29 -4.60 9.68
N HIS A 59 0.54 -3.72 8.71
CA HIS A 59 -0.52 -3.06 7.92
C HIS A 59 -1.28 -4.07 7.04
N VAL A 60 -0.54 -5.02 6.44
CA VAL A 60 -1.16 -6.10 5.67
C VAL A 60 -2.00 -7.01 6.57
N HIS A 61 -1.53 -7.33 7.78
CA HIS A 61 -2.32 -8.13 8.73
C HIS A 61 -3.59 -7.42 9.21
N GLN A 62 -3.56 -6.08 9.28
CA GLN A 62 -4.71 -5.23 9.62
C GLN A 62 -5.68 -5.02 8.45
N GLY A 63 -5.30 -5.41 7.22
CA GLY A 63 -6.16 -5.27 6.04
C GLY A 63 -6.12 -3.89 5.37
N HIS A 64 -5.08 -3.09 5.61
CA HIS A 64 -4.92 -1.75 5.01
C HIS A 64 -4.35 -1.81 3.58
N TYR A 65 -5.04 -2.52 2.70
CA TYR A 65 -4.67 -2.67 1.30
C TYR A 65 -5.89 -2.88 0.42
N ASP A 66 -5.77 -2.47 -0.83
CA ASP A 66 -6.72 -2.77 -1.90
C ASP A 66 -6.13 -3.79 -2.86
N LEU A 67 -6.99 -4.66 -3.37
CA LEU A 67 -6.67 -5.51 -4.51
C LEU A 67 -7.31 -4.94 -5.76
N THR A 68 -6.57 -4.97 -6.85
CA THR A 68 -7.02 -4.49 -8.16
C THR A 68 -6.95 -5.64 -9.16
N GLY A 69 -7.96 -5.71 -10.04
CA GLY A 69 -8.00 -6.67 -11.13
C GLY A 69 -7.14 -6.25 -12.34
N PRO A 70 -7.20 -7.02 -13.44
CA PRO A 70 -6.45 -6.73 -14.66
C PRO A 70 -6.85 -5.40 -15.32
N ASP A 71 -8.10 -4.96 -15.10
CA ASP A 71 -8.63 -3.69 -15.61
C ASP A 71 -8.26 -2.48 -14.72
N GLY A 72 -7.57 -2.73 -13.59
CA GLY A 72 -7.22 -1.70 -12.60
C GLY A 72 -8.35 -1.34 -11.63
N GLU A 73 -9.52 -1.97 -11.74
CA GLU A 73 -10.64 -1.77 -10.82
C GLU A 73 -10.38 -2.43 -9.46
N ILE A 74 -10.79 -1.75 -8.38
CA ILE A 74 -10.69 -2.26 -7.00
C ILE A 74 -11.69 -3.40 -6.79
N ILE A 75 -11.20 -4.53 -6.32
CA ILE A 75 -12.00 -5.72 -5.99
C ILE A 75 -12.18 -5.77 -4.47
N LEU A 76 -13.42 -5.61 -4.01
CA LEU A 76 -13.73 -5.67 -2.58
C LEU A 76 -13.75 -7.12 -2.05
N PRO A 77 -13.32 -7.35 -0.80
CA PRO A 77 -13.40 -8.66 -0.15
C PRO A 77 -14.78 -9.33 -0.24
N GLN A 78 -15.85 -8.54 -0.18
CA GLN A 78 -17.24 -9.01 -0.18
C GLN A 78 -17.69 -9.59 -1.53
N ILE A 79 -17.12 -9.11 -2.64
CA ILE A 79 -17.50 -9.55 -3.99
C ILE A 79 -16.44 -10.43 -4.64
N TRP A 80 -15.29 -10.61 -3.99
CA TRP A 80 -14.14 -11.37 -4.47
C TRP A 80 -14.53 -12.73 -5.06
N ASP A 81 -15.23 -13.55 -4.28
CA ASP A 81 -15.60 -14.94 -4.64
C ASP A 81 -16.46 -15.02 -5.91
N SER A 82 -17.17 -13.95 -6.27
CA SER A 82 -18.00 -13.87 -7.48
C SER A 82 -17.31 -13.20 -8.65
N MET A 83 -16.31 -12.35 -8.38
CA MET A 83 -15.66 -11.50 -9.38
C MET A 83 -14.37 -12.13 -9.93
N ILE A 84 -13.58 -12.79 -9.07
CA ILE A 84 -12.28 -13.34 -9.41
C ILE A 84 -12.40 -14.44 -10.47
N GLN A 85 -11.45 -14.53 -11.41
CA GLN A 85 -11.42 -15.56 -12.44
C GLN A 85 -10.03 -16.17 -12.63
N PRO A 86 -9.92 -17.42 -13.13
CA PRO A 86 -8.63 -18.04 -13.42
C PRO A 86 -7.79 -17.20 -14.39
N ASP A 87 -6.46 -17.30 -14.25
CA ASP A 87 -5.46 -16.57 -15.05
C ASP A 87 -5.43 -15.04 -14.87
N TRP A 88 -6.24 -14.48 -13.97
CA TRP A 88 -6.21 -13.05 -13.68
C TRP A 88 -4.90 -12.59 -13.07
N GLU A 89 -4.51 -11.37 -13.44
CA GLU A 89 -3.47 -10.61 -12.75
C GLU A 89 -4.13 -9.73 -11.68
N VAL A 90 -3.76 -9.96 -10.43
CA VAL A 90 -4.24 -9.20 -9.28
C VAL A 90 -3.07 -8.44 -8.68
N THR A 91 -3.22 -7.12 -8.53
CA THR A 91 -2.20 -6.27 -7.93
C THR A 91 -2.67 -5.71 -6.60
N MET A 92 -1.82 -5.81 -5.58
CA MET A 92 -2.06 -5.26 -4.24
C MET A 92 -1.46 -3.85 -4.12
N HIS A 93 -2.25 -2.94 -3.57
CA HIS A 93 -1.85 -1.57 -3.25
C HIS A 93 -2.05 -1.34 -1.76
N LEU A 94 -1.01 -0.90 -1.06
CA LEU A 94 -1.17 -0.43 0.32
C LEU A 94 -1.90 0.90 0.30
N TRP A 95 -2.79 1.10 1.26
CA TRP A 95 -3.43 2.40 1.43
C TRP A 95 -2.35 3.46 1.69
N PRO A 96 -2.46 4.65 1.07
CA PRO A 96 -1.58 5.75 1.43
C PRO A 96 -1.82 6.04 2.91
N MET A 97 -0.76 5.91 3.71
CA MET A 97 -0.78 6.52 5.03
C MET A 97 -1.05 7.99 4.78
N GLU A 98 -2.07 8.58 5.42
CA GLU A 98 -2.06 10.03 5.60
C GLU A 98 -0.68 10.29 6.22
N GLU A 99 0.28 10.78 5.43
CA GLU A 99 1.39 11.50 6.03
C GLU A 99 0.67 12.50 6.91
N GLU A 100 0.76 12.30 8.24
CA GLU A 100 0.44 13.33 9.20
C GLU A 100 0.92 14.59 8.54
N LYS A 101 -0.01 15.51 8.20
CA LYS A 101 0.33 16.79 7.61
C LYS A 101 1.50 17.27 8.44
N LYS A 102 2.73 17.13 7.93
CA LYS A 102 3.90 17.60 8.64
C LYS A 102 3.51 19.04 8.88
N PRO A 103 3.39 19.50 10.15
CA PRO A 103 3.01 20.86 10.39
C PRO A 103 3.87 21.68 9.44
N PRO A 104 3.28 22.59 8.63
CA PRO A 104 4.05 23.41 7.71
C PRO A 104 5.26 23.84 8.51
N LYS A 105 6.48 23.51 8.06
CA LYS A 105 7.68 23.88 8.80
C LYS A 105 7.48 25.35 9.12
N GLU A 106 7.24 25.67 10.38
CA GLU A 106 7.11 27.05 10.79
C GLU A 106 8.48 27.61 10.46
N ASP A 107 8.55 28.42 9.40
CA ASP A 107 9.75 29.21 9.13
C ASP A 107 10.12 29.84 10.48
N PRO A 108 11.35 29.65 10.97
CA PRO A 108 11.73 30.19 12.27
C PRO A 108 11.38 31.67 12.28
N PRO A 109 10.67 32.16 13.32
CA PRO A 109 10.21 33.53 13.34
C PRO A 109 11.41 34.47 13.30
N GLY A 110 11.54 35.21 12.20
CA GLY A 110 12.45 36.34 12.06
C GLY A 110 13.92 35.97 12.16
N SER A 111 14.57 35.81 11.01
CA SER A 111 15.95 36.31 10.92
C SER A 111 15.87 37.80 11.24
N PRO A 112 16.58 38.34 12.26
CA PRO A 112 16.61 39.77 12.47
C PRO A 112 17.23 40.40 11.21
N ASP A 113 16.49 41.31 10.56
CA ASP A 113 17.02 42.15 9.49
C ASP A 113 18.35 42.75 9.96
N PRO A 114 19.44 42.63 9.19
CA PRO A 114 20.68 43.31 9.51
C PRO A 114 20.45 44.82 9.39
N MET A 115 20.19 45.46 10.53
CA MET A 115 20.32 46.87 10.85
C MET A 115 20.24 47.84 9.66
N ILE A 116 19.08 48.48 9.46
CA ILE A 116 19.05 49.79 8.80
C ILE A 116 19.76 50.77 9.73
N MET A 117 21.08 50.89 9.60
CA MET A 117 21.83 52.02 10.13
C MET A 117 21.40 53.26 9.35
N VAL A 118 20.40 53.98 9.85
CA VAL A 118 20.14 55.35 9.41
C VAL A 118 21.36 56.17 9.85
N PRO A 119 22.16 56.74 8.94
CA PRO A 119 23.27 57.60 9.33
C PRO A 119 22.72 58.83 10.07
N PRO A 120 23.39 59.32 11.13
CA PRO A 120 22.96 60.51 11.84
C PRO A 120 22.96 61.72 10.88
N PRO A 121 22.03 62.67 11.04
CA PRO A 121 22.00 63.86 10.21
C PRO A 121 23.30 64.68 10.38
N PRO A 122 23.83 65.28 9.31
CA PRO A 122 25.04 66.07 9.39
C PRO A 122 24.82 67.31 10.27
N PRO A 123 25.77 67.65 11.16
CA PRO A 123 25.65 68.83 12.00
C PRO A 123 25.87 70.10 11.19
N GLY A 124 24.89 71.00 11.24
CA GLY A 124 25.07 72.41 10.90
C GLY A 124 24.81 72.77 9.44
N MET A 125 23.57 73.11 9.13
CA MET A 125 23.29 74.09 8.09
C MET A 125 22.52 75.22 8.77
N GLY A 126 23.27 76.25 9.17
CA GLY A 126 22.69 77.51 9.59
C GLY A 126 21.83 78.07 8.47
N MET A 127 20.57 78.34 8.77
CA MET A 127 19.69 79.12 7.90
C MET A 127 19.74 80.59 8.37
N PRO A 128 19.59 81.54 7.43
CA PRO A 128 20.11 82.91 7.52
C PRO A 128 19.48 83.80 8.60
#